data_AF-A0A947EC12-F1
#
_entry.id   AF-A0A947EC12-F1
#
_cell.length_a   1.000
_cell.length_b   1.000
_cell.length_c   1.000
_cell.angle_alpha   90.00
_cell.angle_beta   90.00
_cell.angle_gamma   90.00
#
_symmetry.space_group_name_H-M   'P 1'
#
loop_
_entity.id
_entity.type
_entity.pdbx_description
1 polymer ?
#
loop_
_entity_poly.entity_id
_entity_poly.type
_entity_poly.pdbx_seq_one_letter_code
_entity_poly.pdbx_strand_id
1 'polypeptide(L)'
;VTGADDVGEHVAESLRLVGLDGLEDRPITELSGGEQQRVAFARTLATRPELIMLDEPLGALDRELRTRLLGEMSDVFRRLGQTVIYVTHDQEEAFAVADTVAVLEDGRLIQSGSPDALWRAPKTEFVARFLGFPVVDITADGARAETPWGALPCTLPTGRHRAALLPDAIAIGDDLAGTVVARSFVGGRWRATAQPQSGTALEVMVRNRPEIGSDIGISIDPDGWVSVGQSRDDDTTEEVQA
;
A
#
# COMPACT_ATOMS: atom_id res chain seq x y z
N VAL A 1 -16.08 21.53 32.81
CA VAL A 1 -15.03 21.45 33.85
C VAL A 1 -14.63 19.99 33.96
N THR A 2 -13.73 19.54 33.09
CA THR A 2 -13.08 18.24 33.20
C THR A 2 -11.90 18.42 34.16
N GLY A 3 -11.87 17.63 35.24
CA GLY A 3 -10.97 17.81 36.38
C GLY A 3 -9.53 17.39 36.06
N ALA A 4 -8.58 17.77 36.91
CA ALA A 4 -7.16 17.45 36.74
C ALA A 4 -6.87 15.92 36.64
N ASP A 5 -7.73 15.08 37.24
CA ASP A 5 -7.65 13.62 37.12
C ASP A 5 -7.88 13.11 35.67
N ASP A 6 -8.69 13.83 34.90
CA ASP A 6 -9.00 13.53 33.49
C ASP A 6 -7.78 13.83 32.58
N VAL A 7 -7.01 14.86 32.90
CA VAL A 7 -5.82 15.24 32.12
C VAL A 7 -4.70 14.23 32.28
N GLY A 8 -4.46 13.77 33.51
CA GLY A 8 -3.43 12.76 33.79
C GLY A 8 -3.72 11.44 33.07
N GLU A 9 -4.98 11.00 33.08
CA GLU A 9 -5.41 9.78 32.40
C GLU A 9 -5.27 9.88 30.88
N HIS A 10 -5.60 11.03 30.27
CA HIS A 10 -5.42 11.27 28.85
C HIS A 10 -3.96 11.34 28.41
N VAL A 11 -3.11 12.00 29.19
CA VAL A 11 -1.67 12.04 28.94
C VAL A 11 -1.09 10.63 29.01
N ALA A 12 -1.47 9.86 30.05
CA ALA A 12 -1.04 8.48 30.19
C ALA A 12 -1.50 7.63 28.99
N GLU A 13 -2.78 7.66 28.60
CA GLU A 13 -3.30 6.93 27.42
C GLU A 13 -2.52 7.28 26.14
N SER A 14 -2.24 8.56 25.93
CA SER A 14 -1.53 9.05 24.74
C SER A 14 -0.07 8.59 24.73
N LEU A 15 0.59 8.58 25.89
CA LEU A 15 1.96 8.06 26.03
C LEU A 15 2.01 6.54 25.82
N ARG A 16 1.01 5.77 26.29
CA ARG A 16 0.99 4.31 26.04
C ARG A 16 0.86 3.98 24.57
N LEU A 17 0.01 4.73 23.89
CA LEU A 17 -0.20 4.56 22.46
C LEU A 17 1.11 4.70 21.70
N VAL A 18 1.89 5.74 22.01
CA VAL A 18 3.18 5.96 21.36
C VAL A 18 4.33 5.12 21.94
N GLY A 19 4.04 4.21 22.88
CA GLY A 19 5.04 3.33 23.51
C GLY A 19 6.04 4.06 24.39
N LEU A 20 5.57 5.07 25.13
CA LEU A 20 6.34 5.86 26.10
C LEU A 20 5.82 5.67 27.54
N ASP A 21 5.16 4.55 27.83
CA ASP A 21 4.77 4.17 29.19
C ASP A 21 5.99 4.21 30.15
N GLY A 22 5.82 4.80 31.33
CA GLY A 22 6.88 4.88 32.33
C GLY A 22 7.91 5.99 32.10
N LEU A 23 7.72 6.83 31.07
CA LEU A 23 8.57 7.99 30.76
C LEU A 23 7.88 9.32 31.05
N GLU A 24 6.78 9.32 31.82
CA GLU A 24 5.92 10.47 32.05
C GLU A 24 6.68 11.64 32.70
N ASP A 25 7.55 11.35 33.65
CA ASP A 25 8.33 12.34 34.41
C ASP A 25 9.71 12.63 33.80
N ARG A 26 10.04 12.00 32.66
CA ARG A 26 11.40 12.10 32.10
C ARG A 26 11.57 13.42 31.33
N PRO A 27 12.66 14.19 31.59
CA PRO A 27 12.88 15.43 30.87
C PRO A 27 13.19 15.18 29.39
N ILE A 28 12.66 16.04 28.51
CA ILE A 28 12.85 15.98 27.05
C ILE A 28 14.32 15.91 26.63
N THR A 29 15.21 16.56 27.37
CA THR A 29 16.66 16.57 27.08
C THR A 29 17.34 15.21 27.26
N GLU A 30 16.68 14.28 27.94
CA GLU A 30 17.16 12.90 28.14
C GLU A 30 16.53 11.90 27.16
N LEU A 31 15.55 12.35 26.36
CA LEU A 31 14.90 11.52 25.35
C LEU A 31 15.70 11.53 24.06
N SER A 32 15.80 10.38 23.40
CA SER A 32 16.29 10.25 22.03
C SER A 32 15.42 11.03 21.04
N GLY A 33 15.95 11.32 19.84
CA GLY A 33 15.18 12.02 18.80
C GLY A 33 13.86 11.32 18.43
N GLY A 34 13.88 9.98 18.37
CA GLY A 34 12.67 9.18 18.12
C GLY A 34 11.66 9.25 19.27
N GLU A 35 12.11 9.26 20.53
CA GLU A 35 11.23 9.49 21.68
C GLU A 35 10.64 10.91 21.68
N GLN A 36 11.43 11.94 21.33
CA GLN A 36 10.94 13.31 21.23
C GLN A 36 9.85 13.45 20.15
N GLN A 37 10.00 12.79 19.00
CA GLN A 37 8.97 12.78 17.95
C GLN A 37 7.69 12.07 18.42
N ARG A 38 7.83 10.99 19.18
CA ARG A 38 6.70 10.27 19.80
C ARG A 38 5.99 11.12 20.85
N VAL A 39 6.71 11.90 21.65
CA VAL A 39 6.12 12.90 22.57
C VAL A 39 5.35 13.96 21.79
N ALA A 40 5.88 14.45 20.66
CA ALA A 40 5.18 15.42 19.82
C ALA A 40 3.87 14.85 19.25
N PHE A 41 3.88 13.58 18.86
CA PHE A 41 2.70 12.87 18.39
C PHE A 41 1.67 12.67 19.53
N ALA A 42 2.10 12.16 20.69
CA ALA A 42 1.25 12.00 21.88
C ALA A 42 0.60 13.32 22.31
N ARG A 43 1.36 14.43 22.26
CA ARG A 43 0.83 15.77 22.55
C ARG A 43 -0.31 16.17 21.62
N THR A 44 -0.24 15.78 20.35
CA THR A 44 -1.29 16.06 19.35
C THR A 44 -2.56 15.25 19.63
N LEU A 45 -2.41 14.02 20.11
CA LEU A 45 -3.53 13.15 20.46
C LEU A 45 -4.19 13.53 21.78
N ALA A 46 -3.39 13.94 22.77
CA ALA A 46 -3.86 14.31 24.10
C ALA A 46 -4.83 15.50 24.08
N THR A 47 -4.74 16.40 23.09
CA THR A 47 -5.64 17.56 22.95
C THR A 47 -6.98 17.22 22.29
N ARG A 48 -7.17 15.97 21.82
CA ARG A 48 -8.38 15.50 21.12
C ARG A 48 -8.93 16.50 20.09
N PRO A 49 -8.12 16.96 19.13
CA PRO A 49 -8.60 17.88 18.10
C PRO A 49 -9.65 17.19 17.21
N GLU A 50 -10.54 17.99 16.63
CA GLU A 50 -11.52 17.50 15.64
C GLU A 50 -10.85 17.06 14.33
N LEU A 51 -9.72 17.70 13.98
CA LEU A 51 -8.90 17.43 12.80
C LEU A 51 -7.43 17.26 13.18
N ILE A 52 -6.81 16.18 12.70
CA ILE A 52 -5.38 15.92 12.79
C ILE A 52 -4.79 15.89 11.39
N MET A 53 -3.68 16.59 11.17
CA MET A 53 -2.86 16.46 9.97
C MET A 53 -1.51 15.88 10.35
N LEU A 54 -1.12 14.78 9.72
CA LEU A 54 0.13 14.08 9.97
C LEU A 54 0.93 14.00 8.68
N ASP A 55 2.14 14.56 8.71
CA ASP A 55 3.07 14.57 7.58
C ASP A 55 4.23 13.60 7.89
N GLU A 56 4.22 12.44 7.24
CA GLU A 56 5.16 11.33 7.43
C GLU A 56 5.48 11.01 8.91
N PRO A 57 4.46 10.85 9.78
CA PRO A 57 4.66 10.84 11.23
C PRO A 57 5.51 9.66 11.72
N LEU A 58 5.56 8.56 10.98
CA LEU A 58 6.27 7.33 11.34
C LEU A 58 7.59 7.12 10.57
N GLY A 59 8.00 8.09 9.74
CA GLY A 59 9.17 7.95 8.87
C GLY A 59 10.49 7.71 9.64
N ALA A 60 10.63 8.28 10.83
CA ALA A 60 11.85 8.16 11.64
C ALA A 60 11.84 6.99 12.65
N LEU A 61 10.75 6.22 12.73
CA LEU A 61 10.62 5.13 13.69
C LEU A 61 11.26 3.84 13.18
N ASP A 62 11.65 2.97 14.09
CA ASP A 62 12.05 1.62 13.74
C ASP A 62 10.85 0.81 13.21
N ARG A 63 11.13 -0.30 12.52
CA ARG A 63 10.12 -1.09 11.83
C ARG A 63 9.11 -1.74 12.78
N GLU A 64 9.56 -2.23 13.94
CA GLU A 64 8.71 -2.95 14.88
C GLU A 64 7.71 -1.97 15.50
N LEU A 65 8.20 -0.82 15.97
CA LEU A 65 7.36 0.22 16.52
C LEU A 65 6.40 0.81 15.48
N ARG A 66 6.87 1.07 14.25
CA ARG A 66 6.00 1.53 13.15
C ARG A 66 4.83 0.57 12.94
N THR A 67 5.12 -0.73 12.82
CA THR A 67 4.08 -1.76 12.56
C THR A 67 3.05 -1.80 13.69
N ARG A 68 3.51 -1.72 14.95
CA ARG A 68 2.62 -1.66 16.11
C ARG A 68 1.72 -0.42 16.06
N LEU A 69 2.31 0.75 15.83
CA LEU A 69 1.59 2.01 15.81
C LEU A 69 0.57 2.08 14.67
N LEU A 70 0.90 1.61 13.46
CA LEU A 70 -0.06 1.57 12.35
C LEU A 70 -1.32 0.80 12.72
N GLY A 71 -1.17 -0.36 13.36
CA GLY A 71 -2.30 -1.16 13.83
C GLY A 71 -3.13 -0.46 14.91
N GLU A 72 -2.48 0.19 15.86
CA GLU A 72 -3.17 0.88 16.96
C GLU A 72 -3.82 2.21 16.51
N MET A 73 -3.20 2.95 15.59
CA MET A 73 -3.65 4.28 15.13
C MET A 73 -5.02 4.20 14.44
N SER A 74 -5.22 3.21 13.57
CA SER A 74 -6.48 3.04 12.84
C SER A 74 -7.67 2.88 13.80
N ASP A 75 -7.49 2.10 14.86
CA ASP A 75 -8.53 1.88 15.88
C ASP A 75 -8.74 3.09 16.80
N VAL A 76 -7.67 3.81 17.13
CA VAL A 76 -7.73 5.00 17.99
C VAL A 76 -8.45 6.14 17.30
N PHE A 77 -8.10 6.44 16.05
CA PHE A 77 -8.74 7.53 15.30
C PHE A 77 -10.24 7.29 15.14
N ARG A 78 -10.64 6.04 14.84
CA ARG A 78 -12.05 5.64 14.80
C ARG A 78 -12.74 5.76 16.15
N ARG A 79 -12.10 5.28 17.23
CA ARG A 79 -12.67 5.34 18.59
C ARG A 79 -12.88 6.78 19.07
N LEU A 80 -11.97 7.68 18.73
CA LEU A 80 -12.03 9.08 19.12
C LEU A 80 -12.91 9.94 18.19
N GLY A 81 -13.34 9.39 17.05
CA GLY A 81 -14.18 10.11 16.07
C GLY A 81 -13.47 11.30 15.41
N GLN A 82 -12.14 11.23 15.30
CA GLN A 82 -11.32 12.33 14.78
C GLN A 82 -11.19 12.22 13.26
N THR A 83 -11.24 13.36 12.58
CA THR A 83 -10.88 13.41 11.16
C THR A 83 -9.36 13.46 11.05
N VAL A 84 -8.76 12.57 10.27
CA VAL A 84 -7.30 12.49 10.11
C VAL A 84 -6.92 12.58 8.65
N ILE A 85 -5.99 13.50 8.33
CA ILE A 85 -5.28 13.55 7.06
C ILE A 85 -3.88 13.00 7.33
N TYR A 86 -3.57 11.84 6.73
CA TYR A 86 -2.28 11.17 6.85
C TYR A 86 -1.55 11.25 5.51
N VAL A 87 -0.37 11.85 5.50
CA VAL A 87 0.50 11.97 4.32
C VAL A 87 1.67 11.02 4.48
N THR A 88 1.90 10.18 3.47
CA THR A 88 3.01 9.22 3.42
C THR A 88 3.38 8.90 1.98
N HIS A 89 4.63 8.50 1.77
CA HIS A 89 5.09 7.89 0.53
C HIS A 89 5.04 6.35 0.58
N ASP A 90 4.68 5.76 1.72
CA ASP A 90 4.60 4.32 1.92
C ASP A 90 3.16 3.81 1.71
N GLN A 91 3.00 2.86 0.80
CA GLN A 91 1.70 2.28 0.45
C GLN A 91 1.14 1.37 1.54
N GLU A 92 2.00 0.61 2.23
CA GLU A 92 1.58 -0.26 3.32
C GLU A 92 1.02 0.58 4.48
N GLU A 93 1.63 1.73 4.76
CA GLU A 93 1.10 2.68 5.75
C GLU A 93 -0.27 3.23 5.32
N ALA A 94 -0.38 3.73 4.09
CA ALA A 94 -1.62 4.29 3.57
C ALA A 94 -2.77 3.27 3.62
N PHE A 95 -2.51 2.02 3.20
CA PHE A 95 -3.52 0.95 3.19
C PHE A 95 -3.85 0.41 4.57
N ALA A 96 -2.93 0.46 5.54
CA ALA A 96 -3.18 0.00 6.89
C ALA A 96 -4.09 0.94 7.69
N VAL A 97 -3.97 2.26 7.47
CA VAL A 97 -4.62 3.26 8.33
C VAL A 97 -5.87 3.85 7.69
N ALA A 98 -5.86 4.08 6.38
CA ALA A 98 -6.83 4.95 5.73
C ALA A 98 -8.14 4.24 5.36
N ASP A 99 -9.26 4.89 5.65
CA ASP A 99 -10.56 4.51 5.08
C ASP A 99 -10.66 4.93 3.60
N THR A 100 -9.94 5.99 3.21
CA THR A 100 -9.84 6.48 1.83
C THR A 100 -8.42 6.95 1.56
N VAL A 101 -7.84 6.49 0.46
CA VAL A 101 -6.51 6.90 -0.01
C VAL A 101 -6.69 7.80 -1.22
N ALA A 102 -5.90 8.88 -1.27
CA ALA A 102 -5.83 9.81 -2.37
C ALA A 102 -4.42 9.76 -2.96
N VAL A 103 -4.30 9.40 -4.23
CA VAL A 103 -3.02 9.32 -4.95
C VAL A 103 -2.81 10.62 -5.73
N LEU A 104 -1.69 11.29 -5.47
CA LEU A 104 -1.33 12.54 -6.13
C LEU A 104 -0.12 12.36 -7.06
N GLU A 105 -0.14 13.04 -8.20
CA GLU A 105 0.98 13.19 -9.14
C GLU A 105 1.10 14.67 -9.51
N ASP A 106 2.31 15.25 -9.41
CA ASP A 106 2.58 16.66 -9.73
C ASP A 106 1.57 17.65 -9.12
N GLY A 107 1.16 17.39 -7.87
CA GLY A 107 0.21 18.24 -7.13
C GLY A 107 -1.25 18.10 -7.56
N ARG A 108 -1.60 17.11 -8.39
CA ARG A 108 -2.96 16.81 -8.83
C ARG A 108 -3.44 15.50 -8.25
N LEU A 109 -4.70 15.45 -7.82
CA LEU A 109 -5.36 14.20 -7.45
C LEU A 109 -5.59 13.37 -8.72
N ILE A 110 -4.99 12.18 -8.77
CA ILE A 110 -5.12 11.26 -9.92
C ILE A 110 -6.22 10.24 -9.67
N GLN A 111 -6.30 9.71 -8.46
CA GLN A 111 -7.35 8.76 -8.07
C GLN A 111 -7.55 8.81 -6.56
N SER A 112 -8.78 8.61 -6.13
CA SER A 112 -9.11 8.36 -4.73
C SER A 112 -10.08 7.17 -4.60
N GLY A 113 -10.06 6.52 -3.44
CA GLY A 113 -10.94 5.41 -3.13
C GLY A 113 -10.50 4.67 -1.88
N SER A 114 -11.25 3.64 -1.49
CA SER A 114 -10.79 2.71 -0.45
C SER A 114 -9.53 1.97 -0.92
N PRO A 115 -8.68 1.48 0.01
CA PRO A 115 -7.52 0.67 -0.34
C PRO A 115 -7.86 -0.50 -1.29
N ASP A 116 -8.97 -1.19 -1.06
CA ASP A 116 -9.39 -2.32 -1.90
C ASP A 116 -9.83 -1.90 -3.31
N ALA A 117 -10.51 -0.75 -3.44
CA ALA A 117 -10.93 -0.22 -4.73
C ALA A 117 -9.73 0.23 -5.56
N LEU A 118 -8.75 0.91 -4.94
CA LEU A 118 -7.51 1.32 -5.59
C LEU A 118 -6.68 0.13 -6.05
N TRP A 119 -6.56 -0.91 -5.20
CA TRP A 119 -5.82 -2.12 -5.54
C TRP A 119 -6.44 -2.88 -6.72
N ARG A 120 -7.76 -3.02 -6.72
CA ARG A 120 -8.47 -3.79 -7.75
C ARG A 120 -8.66 -3.07 -9.08
N ALA A 121 -8.75 -1.74 -9.05
CA ALA A 121 -9.08 -0.95 -10.23
C ALA A 121 -8.25 0.34 -10.29
N PRO A 122 -6.92 0.25 -10.52
CA PRO A 122 -6.13 1.44 -10.83
C PRO A 122 -6.63 2.04 -12.15
N LYS A 123 -7.00 3.33 -12.14
CA LYS A 123 -7.55 4.03 -13.32
C LYS A 123 -6.47 4.41 -14.34
N THR A 124 -5.26 4.68 -13.89
CA THR A 124 -4.16 5.16 -14.74
C THR A 124 -2.92 4.29 -14.61
N GLU A 125 -2.08 4.32 -15.64
CA GLU A 125 -0.77 3.67 -15.61
C GLU A 125 0.08 4.18 -14.43
N PHE A 126 -0.02 5.47 -14.09
CA PHE A 126 0.68 6.02 -12.94
C PHE A 126 0.26 5.33 -11.64
N VAL A 127 -1.05 5.23 -11.38
CA VAL A 127 -1.55 4.57 -10.17
C VAL A 127 -1.16 3.09 -10.16
N ALA A 128 -1.32 2.38 -11.27
CA ALA A 128 -0.92 0.98 -11.36
C ALA A 128 0.58 0.77 -11.06
N ARG A 129 1.46 1.60 -11.64
CA ARG A 129 2.91 1.55 -11.38
C ARG A 129 3.26 1.98 -9.97
N PHE A 130 2.56 2.97 -9.42
CA PHE A 130 2.71 3.39 -8.04
C PHE A 130 2.45 2.19 -7.12
N LEU A 131 1.37 1.44 -7.36
CA LEU A 131 1.03 0.20 -6.64
C LEU A 131 1.95 -1.01 -6.94
N GLY A 132 2.98 -0.82 -7.78
CA GLY A 132 3.95 -1.85 -8.12
C GLY A 132 3.46 -2.85 -9.18
N PHE A 133 2.38 -2.55 -9.90
CA PHE A 133 1.82 -3.48 -10.89
C PHE A 133 2.65 -3.42 -12.19
N PRO A 134 2.96 -4.57 -12.82
CA PRO A 134 3.46 -4.58 -14.18
C PRO A 134 2.40 -4.03 -15.14
N VAL A 135 2.79 -3.03 -15.94
CA VAL A 135 1.93 -2.43 -16.98
C VAL A 135 2.55 -2.67 -18.35
N VAL A 136 1.76 -3.27 -19.25
CA VAL A 136 2.18 -3.71 -20.59
C VAL A 136 1.13 -3.41 -21.64
N ASP A 137 1.54 -3.36 -22.90
CA ASP A 137 0.61 -3.31 -24.03
C ASP A 137 0.18 -4.73 -24.39
N ILE A 138 -1.14 -4.94 -24.54
CA ILE A 138 -1.70 -6.24 -24.92
C ILE A 138 -2.74 -6.08 -26.03
N THR A 139 -2.97 -7.15 -26.79
CA THR A 139 -4.11 -7.25 -27.73
C THR A 139 -5.00 -8.40 -27.29
N ALA A 140 -6.18 -8.09 -26.75
CA ALA A 140 -7.14 -9.07 -26.25
C ALA A 140 -8.15 -9.48 -27.32
N ASP A 141 -8.63 -10.72 -27.25
CA ASP A 141 -9.71 -11.26 -28.07
C ASP A 141 -11.00 -11.55 -27.29
N GLY A 142 -11.01 -11.33 -25.97
CA GLY A 142 -12.12 -11.61 -25.05
C GLY A 142 -11.96 -12.91 -24.25
N ALA A 143 -10.96 -13.73 -24.55
CA ALA A 143 -10.62 -14.93 -23.78
C ALA A 143 -9.10 -15.06 -23.52
N ARG A 144 -8.29 -14.55 -24.44
CA ARG A 144 -6.83 -14.47 -24.34
C ARG A 144 -6.36 -13.10 -24.79
N ALA A 145 -5.11 -12.80 -24.46
CA ALA A 145 -4.41 -11.64 -24.99
C ALA A 145 -3.02 -12.02 -25.48
N GLU A 146 -2.61 -11.43 -26.61
CA GLU A 146 -1.21 -11.35 -27.00
C GLU A 146 -0.52 -10.37 -26.05
N THR A 147 0.43 -10.87 -25.26
CA THR A 147 1.20 -10.10 -24.28
C THR A 147 2.69 -10.18 -24.58
N PRO A 148 3.56 -9.38 -23.93
CA PRO A 148 5.01 -9.51 -24.04
C PRO A 148 5.55 -10.90 -23.62
N TRP A 149 4.77 -11.67 -22.86
CA TRP A 149 5.11 -13.02 -22.40
C TRP A 149 4.54 -14.12 -23.30
N GLY A 150 3.88 -13.76 -24.40
CA GLY A 150 3.12 -14.68 -25.25
C GLY A 150 1.62 -14.59 -25.03
N ALA A 151 0.87 -15.55 -25.58
CA ALA A 151 -0.58 -15.57 -25.46
C ALA A 151 -1.00 -16.06 -24.07
N LEU A 152 -1.65 -15.22 -23.27
CA LEU A 152 -2.08 -15.53 -21.90
C LEU A 152 -3.61 -15.43 -21.75
N PRO A 153 -4.23 -16.12 -20.77
CA PRO A 153 -5.64 -15.93 -20.43
C PRO A 153 -5.96 -14.47 -20.07
N CYS A 154 -7.07 -13.93 -20.58
CA CYS A 154 -7.47 -12.55 -20.34
C CYS A 154 -8.97 -12.35 -20.62
N THR A 155 -9.71 -11.72 -19.70
CA THR A 155 -11.15 -11.40 -19.90
C THR A 155 -11.41 -9.98 -20.39
N LEU A 156 -10.38 -9.18 -20.68
CA LEU A 156 -10.57 -7.84 -21.24
C LEU A 156 -11.28 -7.90 -22.62
N PRO A 157 -12.12 -6.89 -22.95
CA PRO A 157 -12.81 -6.83 -24.23
C PRO A 157 -11.86 -6.90 -25.43
N THR A 158 -12.34 -7.39 -26.58
CA THR A 158 -11.54 -7.46 -27.80
C THR A 158 -10.97 -6.09 -28.19
N GLY A 159 -9.66 -5.99 -28.38
CA GLY A 159 -8.98 -4.75 -28.74
C GLY A 159 -7.57 -4.61 -28.18
N ARG A 160 -6.94 -3.47 -28.46
CA ARG A 160 -5.64 -3.10 -27.86
C ARG A 160 -5.87 -2.38 -26.54
N HIS A 161 -5.11 -2.78 -25.53
CA HIS A 161 -5.18 -2.19 -24.19
C HIS A 161 -3.78 -1.89 -23.68
N ARG A 162 -3.67 -0.78 -22.95
CA ARG A 162 -2.61 -0.61 -21.96
C ARG A 162 -3.12 -1.27 -20.69
N ALA A 163 -2.54 -2.39 -20.28
CA ALA A 163 -3.09 -3.20 -19.20
C ALA A 163 -2.11 -3.36 -18.04
N ALA A 164 -2.62 -3.19 -16.83
CA ALA A 164 -1.96 -3.59 -15.60
C ALA A 164 -2.35 -5.04 -15.26
N LEU A 165 -1.38 -5.82 -14.80
CA LEU A 165 -1.61 -7.17 -14.29
C LEU A 165 -1.50 -7.13 -12.75
N LEU A 166 -2.57 -7.53 -12.07
CA LEU A 166 -2.64 -7.49 -10.61
C LEU A 166 -1.65 -8.51 -10.01
N PRO A 167 -0.88 -8.15 -8.96
CA PRO A 167 0.04 -9.09 -8.32
C PRO A 167 -0.64 -10.35 -7.80
N ASP A 168 -1.87 -10.24 -7.29
CA ASP A 168 -2.65 -11.37 -6.77
C ASP A 168 -3.18 -12.32 -7.86
N ALA A 169 -3.13 -11.90 -9.13
CA ALA A 169 -3.49 -12.73 -10.27
C ALA A 169 -2.33 -13.64 -10.73
N ILE A 170 -1.13 -13.47 -10.17
CA ILE A 170 0.07 -14.23 -10.54
C ILE A 170 0.24 -15.38 -9.54
N ALA A 171 0.07 -16.61 -10.03
CA ALA A 171 0.21 -17.82 -9.23
C ALA A 171 1.20 -18.80 -9.86
N ILE A 172 1.51 -19.87 -9.13
CA ILE A 172 2.26 -21.00 -9.70
C ILE A 172 1.33 -21.84 -10.57
N GLY A 173 1.75 -22.12 -11.80
CA GLY A 173 1.00 -22.93 -12.75
C GLY A 173 1.77 -23.17 -14.04
N ASP A 174 1.08 -23.23 -15.18
CA ASP A 174 1.63 -23.74 -16.44
C ASP A 174 1.38 -22.85 -17.68
N ASP A 175 0.80 -21.66 -17.50
CA ASP A 175 0.59 -20.73 -18.62
C ASP A 175 1.91 -20.18 -19.20
N LEU A 176 2.92 -19.99 -18.35
CA LEU A 176 4.20 -19.41 -18.70
C LEU A 176 5.34 -20.09 -17.98
N ALA A 177 6.40 -20.44 -18.71
CA ALA A 177 7.65 -20.90 -18.14
C ALA A 177 8.60 -19.71 -17.89
N GLY A 178 9.24 -19.70 -16.71
CA GLY A 178 10.30 -18.76 -16.38
C GLY A 178 11.40 -19.40 -15.55
N THR A 179 12.48 -18.65 -15.36
CA THR A 179 13.61 -19.05 -14.52
C THR A 179 13.69 -18.12 -13.32
N VAL A 180 13.88 -18.68 -12.12
CA VAL A 180 14.02 -17.90 -10.90
C VAL A 180 15.34 -17.13 -10.93
N VAL A 181 15.27 -15.80 -10.99
CA VAL A 181 16.46 -14.92 -11.02
C VAL A 181 16.74 -14.26 -9.67
N ALA A 182 15.71 -14.08 -8.85
CA ALA A 182 15.86 -13.59 -7.49
C ALA A 182 14.82 -14.22 -6.55
N ARG A 183 15.08 -14.14 -5.25
CA ARG A 183 14.14 -14.58 -4.22
C ARG A 183 14.29 -13.73 -2.97
N SER A 184 13.18 -13.49 -2.29
CA SER A 184 13.15 -12.89 -0.95
C SER A 184 12.18 -13.64 -0.05
N PHE A 185 12.39 -13.57 1.26
CA PHE A 185 11.49 -14.16 2.25
C PHE A 185 10.57 -13.07 2.80
N VAL A 186 9.25 -13.29 2.70
CA VAL A 186 8.22 -12.32 3.05
C VAL A 186 7.16 -13.03 3.88
N GLY A 187 7.07 -12.71 5.18
CA GLY A 187 5.97 -13.13 6.05
C GLY A 187 5.69 -14.64 6.10
N GLY A 188 6.71 -15.49 6.06
CA GLY A 188 6.53 -16.95 6.08
C GLY A 188 6.40 -17.61 4.70
N ARG A 189 6.45 -16.82 3.62
CA ARG A 189 6.48 -17.29 2.23
C ARG A 189 7.74 -16.77 1.54
N TRP A 190 8.03 -17.32 0.37
CA TRP A 190 9.09 -16.83 -0.50
C TRP A 190 8.46 -16.09 -1.67
N ARG A 191 8.95 -14.90 -1.97
CA ARG A 191 8.69 -14.22 -3.23
C ARG A 191 9.78 -14.67 -4.20
N ALA A 192 9.39 -15.27 -5.31
CA ALA A 192 10.28 -15.61 -6.40
C ALA A 192 10.12 -14.55 -7.49
N THR A 193 11.23 -13.97 -7.94
CA THR A 193 11.26 -13.16 -9.16
C THR A 193 11.61 -14.11 -10.30
N ALA A 194 10.63 -14.40 -11.14
CA ALA A 194 10.77 -15.28 -12.28
C ALA A 194 10.96 -14.45 -13.55
N GLN A 195 12.02 -14.73 -14.31
CA GLN A 195 12.27 -14.14 -15.62
C GLN A 195 11.74 -15.10 -16.69
N PRO A 196 10.66 -14.74 -17.42
CA PRO A 196 10.19 -15.55 -18.54
C PRO A 196 11.10 -15.39 -19.76
N GLN A 197 10.88 -16.22 -20.77
CA GLN A 197 11.68 -16.22 -22.02
C GLN A 197 11.57 -14.90 -22.80
N SER A 198 10.46 -14.18 -22.64
CA SER A 198 10.21 -12.85 -23.19
C SER A 198 9.49 -11.97 -22.17
N GLY A 199 9.55 -10.65 -22.33
CA GLY A 199 8.92 -9.72 -21.39
C GLY A 199 9.73 -9.47 -20.12
N THR A 200 9.13 -8.75 -19.18
CA THR A 200 9.76 -8.39 -17.90
C THR A 200 9.62 -9.51 -16.87
N ALA A 201 10.44 -9.48 -15.83
CA ALA A 201 10.29 -10.40 -14.71
C ALA A 201 8.94 -10.22 -14.01
N LEU A 202 8.40 -11.32 -13.50
CA LEU A 202 7.17 -11.39 -12.72
C LEU A 202 7.48 -11.87 -11.31
N GLU A 203 6.73 -11.37 -10.33
CA GLU A 203 6.85 -11.80 -8.94
C GLU A 203 5.73 -12.77 -8.60
N VAL A 204 6.08 -13.90 -7.98
CA VAL A 204 5.10 -14.91 -7.55
C VAL A 204 5.42 -15.41 -6.15
N MET A 205 4.38 -15.60 -5.33
CA MET A 205 4.53 -16.10 -3.96
C MET A 205 4.52 -17.63 -3.93
N VAL A 206 5.57 -18.22 -3.35
CA VAL A 206 5.75 -19.67 -3.20
C VAL A 206 5.95 -20.06 -1.74
N ARG A 207 5.55 -21.28 -1.37
CA ARG A 207 5.69 -21.79 0.01
C ARG A 207 7.12 -22.18 0.35
N ASN A 208 7.78 -22.87 -0.57
CA ASN A 208 9.12 -23.42 -0.36
C ASN A 208 10.17 -22.48 -0.94
N ARG A 209 11.39 -22.54 -0.39
CA ARG A 209 12.52 -21.74 -0.88
C ARG A 209 12.85 -22.13 -2.33
N PRO A 210 12.66 -21.24 -3.33
CA PRO A 210 12.97 -21.56 -4.72
C PRO A 210 14.48 -21.49 -4.95
N GLU A 211 15.04 -22.30 -5.85
CA GLU A 211 16.45 -22.23 -6.22
C GLU A 211 16.68 -21.20 -7.33
N ILE A 212 17.69 -20.34 -7.19
CA ILE A 212 18.05 -19.39 -8.26
C ILE A 212 18.60 -20.20 -9.44
N GLY A 213 18.10 -19.92 -10.64
CA GLY A 213 18.39 -20.67 -11.87
C GLY A 213 17.48 -21.86 -12.12
N SER A 214 16.56 -22.19 -11.20
CA SER A 214 15.57 -23.25 -11.43
C SER A 214 14.39 -22.76 -12.26
N ASP A 215 13.77 -23.70 -12.98
CA ASP A 215 12.54 -23.45 -13.72
C ASP A 215 11.34 -23.31 -12.79
N ILE A 216 10.46 -22.38 -13.13
CA ILE A 216 9.23 -22.10 -12.41
C ILE A 216 8.11 -21.82 -13.42
N GLY A 217 6.97 -22.46 -13.22
CA GLY A 217 5.79 -22.22 -14.01
C GLY A 217 4.89 -21.18 -13.34
N ILE A 218 4.32 -20.30 -14.15
CA ILE A 218 3.45 -19.20 -13.73
C ILE A 218 2.10 -19.38 -14.40
N SER A 219 1.02 -19.19 -13.65
CA SER A 219 -0.34 -19.06 -14.18
C SER A 219 -0.89 -17.68 -13.88
N ILE A 220 -1.68 -17.17 -14.81
CA ILE A 220 -2.29 -15.85 -14.75
C ILE A 220 -3.81 -16.00 -14.69
N ASP A 221 -4.42 -15.46 -13.64
CA ASP A 221 -5.88 -15.34 -13.57
C ASP A 221 -6.38 -14.44 -14.71
N PRO A 222 -7.29 -14.91 -15.57
CA PRO A 222 -7.80 -14.11 -16.69
C PRO A 222 -8.53 -12.83 -16.25
N ASP A 223 -9.08 -12.78 -15.03
CA ASP A 223 -9.73 -11.59 -14.45
C ASP A 223 -8.73 -10.64 -13.77
N GLY A 224 -7.45 -11.00 -13.76
CA GLY A 224 -6.35 -10.22 -13.19
C GLY A 224 -5.86 -9.05 -14.04
N TRP A 225 -6.46 -8.82 -15.21
CA TRP A 225 -6.06 -7.76 -16.13
C TRP A 225 -6.98 -6.56 -16.00
N VAL A 226 -6.39 -5.37 -15.83
CA VAL A 226 -7.13 -4.11 -15.77
C VAL A 226 -6.61 -3.16 -16.85
N SER A 227 -7.51 -2.66 -17.70
CA SER A 227 -7.17 -1.63 -18.67
C SER A 227 -6.97 -0.30 -17.95
N VAL A 228 -5.84 0.36 -18.22
CA VAL A 228 -5.44 1.61 -17.56
C VAL A 228 -5.29 2.73 -18.58
N GLY A 229 -5.77 3.93 -18.23
CA GLY A 229 -5.56 5.13 -19.04
C GLY A 229 -4.11 5.62 -18.99
N GLN A 230 -3.67 6.33 -20.04
CA GLN A 230 -2.42 7.09 -19.97
C GLN A 230 -2.64 8.30 -19.04
N SER A 231 -1.71 8.56 -18.13
CA SER A 231 -1.71 9.82 -17.36
C SER A 231 -1.38 10.96 -18.32
N ARG A 232 -2.43 11.52 -18.95
CA ARG A 232 -2.54 12.88 -19.50
C ARG A 232 -3.89 13.05 -20.24
N ASP A 233 -4.71 13.95 -19.68
CA ASP A 233 -5.85 14.64 -20.32
C ASP A 233 -7.16 13.89 -20.65
N ASP A 234 -7.70 13.03 -19.77
CA ASP A 234 -9.08 12.55 -20.01
C ASP A 234 -9.93 12.22 -18.77
N ASP A 235 -9.81 12.99 -17.69
CA ASP A 235 -10.85 12.97 -16.64
C ASP A 235 -11.02 14.36 -16.02
N THR A 236 -11.43 15.31 -16.86
CA THR A 236 -12.18 16.46 -16.33
C THR A 236 -13.63 15.99 -16.25
N THR A 237 -14.16 15.89 -15.03
CA THR A 237 -15.57 15.64 -14.67
C THR A 237 -15.92 14.21 -14.27
N GLU A 238 -15.54 13.80 -13.06
CA GLU A 238 -16.50 13.09 -12.20
C GLU A 238 -16.60 13.81 -10.85
N GLU A 239 -17.82 14.29 -10.59
CA GLU A 239 -18.21 15.05 -9.43
C GLU A 239 -17.89 14.32 -8.12
N VAL A 240 -17.23 15.02 -7.22
CA VAL A 240 -17.29 14.74 -5.78
C VAL A 240 -18.75 14.95 -5.36
N GLN A 241 -19.56 13.89 -5.34
CA GLN A 241 -20.83 13.91 -4.62
C GLN A 241 -20.58 13.60 -3.15
N ALA A 242 -20.93 14.61 -2.35
CA ALA A 242 -20.84 14.68 -0.90
C ALA A 242 -21.81 13.73 -0.18
#